data_AF-A0A497E2E5-F1
#
_entry.id   AF-A0A497E2E5-F1
#
_cell.length_a   1.000
_cell.length_b   1.000
_cell.length_c   1.000
_cell.angle_alpha   90.00
_cell.angle_beta   90.00
_cell.angle_gamma   90.00
#
_symmetry.space_group_name_H-M   'P 1'
#
loop_
_entity.id
_entity.type
_entity.pdbx_description
1 polymer ?
#
loop_
_entity_poly.entity_id
_entity_poly.type
_entity_poly.pdbx_seq_one_letter_code
_entity_poly.pdbx_strand_id
1 'polypeptide(L)'
;MSYLSDDLFSRVKSSFIFPTSLSFDHRRMKADGKNLRKLCSEFESIFLSSLIRQMRSSFPTLDLLGDGMEAEFVRWLWEQVLAQKLAEGGGIGLGKMLYEELKKTTLEGGI
;
A
#
# COMPACT_ATOMS: atom_id res chain seq x y z
N MET A 1 9.19 7.99 -30.02
CA MET A 1 8.69 6.59 -30.08
C MET A 1 8.29 6.22 -28.66
N SER A 2 7.10 6.65 -28.26
CA SER A 2 6.68 6.89 -26.87
C SER A 2 5.21 6.46 -26.72
N TYR A 3 4.97 5.15 -26.73
CA TYR A 3 3.62 4.56 -26.80
C TYR A 3 3.46 3.26 -25.99
N LEU A 4 4.29 3.01 -24.97
CA LEU A 4 4.27 1.73 -24.23
C LEU A 4 4.04 1.83 -22.72
N SER A 5 4.09 3.02 -22.11
CA SER A 5 3.82 3.18 -20.67
C SER A 5 2.33 3.37 -20.34
N ASP A 6 1.56 4.00 -21.22
CA ASP A 6 0.17 4.41 -20.91
C ASP A 6 -0.85 3.25 -20.95
N ASP A 7 -0.60 2.24 -21.79
CA ASP A 7 -1.45 1.05 -21.92
C ASP A 7 -1.29 0.07 -20.74
N LEU A 8 -0.08 -0.01 -20.17
CA LEU A 8 0.19 -0.86 -19.01
C LEU A 8 -0.58 -0.36 -17.78
N PHE A 9 -0.59 0.96 -17.56
CA PHE A 9 -1.29 1.55 -16.42
C PHE A 9 -2.82 1.45 -16.54
N SER A 10 -3.35 1.50 -17.76
CA SER A 10 -4.79 1.37 -18.02
C SER A 10 -5.31 -0.06 -17.78
N ARG A 11 -4.48 -1.08 -18.02
CA ARG A 11 -4.80 -2.48 -17.72
C ARG A 11 -4.63 -2.84 -16.25
N VAL A 12 -3.71 -2.16 -15.55
CA VAL A 12 -3.63 -2.22 -14.08
C VAL A 12 -4.91 -1.66 -13.47
N LYS A 13 -5.44 -0.52 -13.96
CA LYS A 13 -6.70 0.06 -13.45
C LYS A 13 -7.92 -0.88 -13.52
N SER A 14 -8.01 -1.75 -14.52
CA SER A 14 -9.16 -2.63 -14.71
C SER A 14 -9.12 -3.91 -13.88
N SER A 15 -7.92 -4.34 -13.46
CA SER A 15 -7.73 -5.63 -12.75
C SER A 15 -7.25 -5.46 -11.31
N PHE A 16 -6.91 -4.24 -10.89
CA PHE A 16 -6.66 -3.95 -9.49
C PHE A 16 -8.02 -3.94 -8.77
N ILE A 17 -8.34 -5.04 -8.10
CA ILE A 17 -9.34 -5.07 -7.03
C ILE A 17 -8.73 -4.19 -5.91
N PHE A 18 -8.87 -2.89 -6.09
CA PHE A 18 -8.49 -1.90 -5.10
C PHE A 18 -9.43 -2.13 -3.92
N PRO A 19 -8.93 -2.39 -2.70
CA PRO A 19 -9.80 -2.47 -1.54
C PRO A 19 -10.60 -1.17 -1.49
N THR A 20 -11.91 -1.31 -1.43
CA THR A 20 -12.92 -0.24 -1.51
C THR A 20 -12.82 0.77 -0.36
N SER A 21 -11.76 0.75 0.45
CA SER A 21 -11.50 1.72 1.52
C SER A 21 -10.67 2.92 1.08
N LEU A 22 -10.01 2.90 -0.08
CA LEU A 22 -9.22 4.04 -0.53
C LEU A 22 -10.06 5.00 -1.39
N SER A 23 -10.89 5.80 -0.71
CA SER A 23 -11.45 7.02 -1.30
C SER A 23 -10.32 8.03 -1.48
N PHE A 24 -9.57 7.93 -2.57
CA PHE A 24 -8.61 8.94 -3.00
C PHE A 24 -9.37 10.15 -3.56
N ASP A 25 -9.95 10.94 -2.65
CA ASP A 25 -10.67 12.16 -2.99
C ASP A 25 -9.64 13.27 -3.24
N HIS A 26 -9.49 13.71 -4.49
CA HIS A 26 -8.51 14.74 -4.92
C HIS A 26 -8.89 16.16 -4.45
N ARG A 27 -9.71 16.30 -3.41
CA ARG A 27 -10.02 17.61 -2.82
C ARG A 27 -8.81 18.13 -2.05
N ARG A 28 -8.40 19.36 -2.37
CA ARG A 28 -7.33 20.11 -1.67
C ARG A 28 -7.35 19.76 -0.20
N MET A 29 -6.34 19.02 0.26
CA MET A 29 -6.19 18.62 1.65
C MET A 29 -6.09 19.89 2.50
N LYS A 30 -7.22 20.36 3.06
CA LYS A 30 -7.13 21.00 4.37
C LYS A 30 -6.68 19.89 5.30
N ALA A 31 -5.47 20.04 5.83
CA ALA A 31 -4.77 19.04 6.61
C ALA A 31 -5.47 18.80 7.95
N ASP A 32 -6.59 18.08 7.93
CA ASP A 32 -7.04 17.37 9.11
C ASP A 32 -5.99 16.29 9.40
N GLY A 33 -5.13 16.54 10.40
CA GLY A 33 -3.98 15.67 10.71
C GLY A 33 -4.37 14.21 10.96
N LYS A 34 -5.62 13.93 11.31
CA LYS A 34 -6.17 12.57 11.43
C LYS A 34 -6.31 11.86 10.07
N ASN A 35 -6.70 12.59 9.02
CA ASN A 35 -6.83 12.04 7.66
C ASN A 35 -5.44 11.75 7.07
N LEU A 36 -4.49 12.68 7.25
CA LEU A 36 -3.12 12.50 6.78
C LEU A 36 -2.43 11.29 7.45
N ARG A 37 -2.60 11.11 8.76
CA ARG A 37 -2.06 9.96 9.49
C ARG A 37 -2.64 8.64 8.98
N LYS A 38 -3.95 8.61 8.69
CA LYS A 38 -4.62 7.42 8.14
C LYS A 38 -4.05 7.06 6.76
N LEU A 39 -3.91 8.04 5.87
CA LEU A 39 -3.36 7.84 4.54
C LEU A 39 -1.91 7.36 4.57
N CYS A 40 -1.09 7.88 5.49
CA CYS A 40 0.28 7.40 5.65
C CYS A 40 0.34 5.95 6.16
N SER A 41 -0.59 5.54 7.03
CA SER A 41 -0.72 4.14 7.48
C SER A 41 -1.23 3.24 6.35
N GLU A 42 -2.18 3.70 5.53
CA GLU A 42 -2.64 2.97 4.35
C GLU A 42 -1.50 2.79 3.32
N PHE A 43 -0.66 3.82 3.10
CA PHE A 43 0.54 3.68 2.28
C PHE A 43 1.52 2.63 2.85
N GLU A 44 1.77 2.65 4.15
CA GLU A 44 2.62 1.65 4.82
C GLU A 44 2.08 0.23 4.63
N SER A 45 0.76 0.02 4.62
CA SER A 45 0.16 -1.28 4.35
C SER A 45 0.46 -1.80 2.94
N ILE A 46 0.39 -0.93 1.92
CA ILE A 46 0.71 -1.31 0.54
C ILE A 46 2.19 -1.68 0.42
N PHE A 47 3.06 -0.89 1.04
CA PHE A 47 4.49 -1.15 1.06
C PHE A 47 4.82 -2.47 1.76
N LEU A 48 4.24 -2.73 2.93
CA LEU A 48 4.40 -3.99 3.66
C LEU A 48 3.92 -5.19 2.86
N SER A 49 2.78 -5.09 2.17
CA SER A 49 2.30 -6.18 1.30
C SER A 49 3.31 -6.52 0.20
N SER A 50 3.94 -5.49 -0.37
CA SER A 50 4.96 -5.65 -1.42
C SER A 50 6.24 -6.27 -0.87
N LEU A 51 6.67 -5.87 0.34
CA LEU A 51 7.81 -6.45 1.02
C LEU A 51 7.59 -7.92 1.36
N ILE A 52 6.44 -8.27 1.95
CA ILE A 52 6.10 -9.66 2.30
C ILE A 52 6.13 -10.54 1.04
N ARG A 53 5.57 -10.04 -0.06
CA ARG A 53 5.59 -10.72 -1.35
C ARG A 53 7.01 -10.95 -1.88
N GLN A 54 7.88 -9.93 -1.84
CA GLN A 54 9.28 -10.04 -2.25
C GLN A 54 10.08 -10.99 -1.36
N MET A 55 9.84 -10.96 -0.05
CA MET A 55 10.46 -11.88 0.90
C MET A 55 10.09 -13.32 0.57
N ARG A 56 8.82 -13.61 0.25
CA ARG A 56 8.38 -14.93 -0.21
C ARG A 56 9.05 -15.34 -1.52
N SER A 57 9.17 -14.44 -2.48
CA SER A 57 9.87 -14.76 -3.75
C SER A 57 11.37 -15.04 -3.56
N SER A 58 11.98 -14.56 -2.48
CA SER A 58 13.41 -14.70 -2.21
C SER A 58 13.78 -16.02 -1.53
N PHE A 59 12.82 -16.71 -0.92
CA PHE A 59 13.02 -18.03 -0.32
C PHE A 59 12.18 -19.07 -1.07
N PRO A 60 12.78 -20.16 -1.59
CA PRO A 60 12.01 -21.28 -2.12
C PRO A 60 11.33 -22.00 -0.95
N THR A 61 10.23 -21.46 -0.44
CA THR A 61 9.44 -22.10 0.61
C THR A 61 8.77 -23.34 0.03
N LEU A 62 8.98 -24.48 0.70
CA LEU A 62 8.22 -25.71 0.52
C LEU A 62 6.73 -25.35 0.56
N ASP A 63 6.05 -25.55 -0.56
CA ASP A 63 4.73 -24.96 -0.80
C ASP A 63 3.64 -25.67 0.01
N LEU A 64 3.46 -25.25 1.27
CA LEU A 64 2.53 -25.88 2.21
C LEU A 64 1.06 -25.80 1.79
N LEU A 65 0.72 -24.86 0.90
CA LEU A 65 -0.64 -24.67 0.39
C LEU A 65 -0.82 -25.21 -1.05
N GLY A 66 0.25 -25.74 -1.67
CA GLY A 66 0.26 -26.18 -3.07
C GLY A 66 0.18 -25.04 -4.09
N ASP A 67 0.45 -25.38 -5.35
CA ASP A 67 0.69 -24.43 -6.46
C ASP A 67 -0.60 -24.08 -7.23
N GLY A 68 -1.71 -23.90 -6.51
CA GLY A 68 -3.04 -23.67 -7.09
C GLY A 68 -3.45 -22.19 -7.14
N MET A 69 -4.29 -21.82 -8.12
CA MET A 69 -4.89 -20.47 -8.20
C MET A 69 -5.64 -20.09 -6.92
N GLU A 70 -6.34 -21.04 -6.31
CA GLU A 70 -7.06 -20.86 -5.04
C GLU A 70 -6.09 -20.59 -3.89
N ALA A 71 -4.96 -21.32 -3.84
CA ALA A 71 -3.93 -21.14 -2.84
C ALA A 71 -3.25 -19.77 -2.96
N GLU A 72 -2.93 -19.32 -4.18
CA GLU A 72 -2.38 -17.99 -4.41
C GLU A 72 -3.39 -16.88 -4.10
N PHE A 73 -4.69 -17.07 -4.35
CA PHE A 73 -5.71 -16.11 -3.96
C PHE A 73 -5.83 -15.97 -2.44
N VAL A 74 -5.90 -17.10 -1.71
CA VAL A 74 -5.94 -17.10 -0.24
C VAL A 74 -4.67 -16.48 0.34
N ARG A 75 -3.51 -16.79 -0.26
CA ARG A 75 -2.22 -16.22 0.13
C ARG A 75 -2.18 -14.72 -0.09
N TRP A 76 -2.65 -14.23 -1.24
CA TRP A 76 -2.77 -12.81 -1.52
C TRP A 76 -3.68 -12.11 -0.50
N LEU A 77 -4.87 -12.67 -0.22
CA LEU A 77 -5.76 -12.11 0.80
C LEU A 77 -5.10 -12.05 2.17
N TRP A 78 -4.38 -13.10 2.56
CA TRP A 78 -3.67 -13.16 3.82
C TRP A 78 -2.55 -12.12 3.89
N GLU A 79 -1.75 -11.97 2.84
CA GLU A 79 -0.71 -10.95 2.73
C GLU A 79 -1.30 -9.54 2.88
N GLN A 80 -2.44 -9.26 2.25
CA GLN A 80 -3.13 -7.95 2.36
C GLN A 80 -3.63 -7.69 3.79
N VAL A 81 -4.34 -8.64 4.39
CA VAL A 81 -4.88 -8.49 5.76
C VAL A 81 -3.75 -8.35 6.78
N LEU A 82 -2.69 -9.14 6.63
CA LEU A 82 -1.52 -9.07 7.48
C LEU A 82 -0.85 -7.69 7.38
N ALA A 83 -0.60 -7.22 6.16
CA ALA A 83 0.03 -5.92 5.93
C ALA A 83 -0.81 -4.77 6.49
N GLN A 84 -2.14 -4.81 6.33
CA GLN A 84 -3.06 -3.84 6.90
C GLN A 84 -2.97 -3.84 8.44
N LYS A 85 -3.04 -5.00 9.07
CA LYS A 85 -2.98 -5.11 10.54
C LYS A 85 -1.64 -4.64 11.10
N LEU A 86 -0.55 -4.97 10.42
CA LEU A 86 0.78 -4.48 10.79
C LEU A 86 0.84 -2.95 10.68
N ALA A 87 0.39 -2.37 9.57
CA ALA A 87 0.41 -0.92 9.37
C ALA A 87 -0.50 -0.14 10.34
N GLU A 88 -1.67 -0.70 10.70
CA GLU A 88 -2.55 -0.14 11.74
C GLU A 88 -1.85 -0.06 13.10
N GLY A 89 -1.02 -1.05 13.41
CA GLY A 89 -0.19 -1.11 14.63
C GLY A 89 1.08 -0.25 14.58
N GLY A 90 1.36 0.42 13.45
CA GLY A 90 2.59 1.21 13.24
C GLY A 90 3.75 0.43 12.61
N GLY A 91 3.54 -0.82 12.22
CA GLY A 91 4.35 -1.60 11.29
C GLY A 91 5.86 -1.46 11.47
N ILE A 92 6.51 -0.99 10.41
CA ILE A 92 7.94 -0.68 10.35
C ILE A 92 8.22 0.79 10.68
N GLY A 93 7.17 1.58 10.92
CA GLY A 93 7.25 3.01 11.26
C GLY A 93 7.28 3.93 10.06
N LEU A 94 7.15 3.42 8.84
CA LEU A 94 7.27 4.20 7.61
C LEU A 94 6.16 5.26 7.49
N GLY A 95 4.92 4.89 7.80
CA GLY A 95 3.78 5.81 7.77
C GLY A 95 3.92 6.93 8.81
N LYS A 96 4.52 6.63 9.97
CA LYS A 96 4.83 7.64 10.98
C LYS A 96 5.90 8.61 10.48
N MET A 97 6.99 8.11 9.89
CA MET A 97 8.05 8.95 9.34
C MET A 97 7.52 9.88 8.23
N LEU A 98 6.72 9.34 7.31
CA LEU A 98 6.03 10.11 6.28
C LEU A 98 5.12 11.19 6.87
N TYR A 99 4.34 10.84 7.89
CA TYR A 99 3.47 11.80 8.55
C TYR A 99 4.24 12.96 9.19
N GLU A 100 5.36 12.69 9.87
CA GLU A 100 6.18 13.75 10.48
C GLU A 100 6.82 14.66 9.42
N GLU A 101 7.31 14.11 8.31
CA GLU A 101 7.88 14.90 7.21
C GLU A 101 6.83 15.77 6.52
N LEU A 102 5.65 15.21 6.23
CA LEU A 102 4.55 15.96 5.62
C LEU A 102 4.01 17.04 6.57
N LYS A 103 3.97 16.76 7.87
CA LYS A 103 3.59 17.75 8.88
C LYS A 103 4.61 18.89 8.93
N LYS A 104 5.92 18.59 8.92
CA LYS A 104 6.97 19.60 8.92
C LYS A 104 6.88 20.50 7.68
N THR A 105 6.82 19.92 6.49
CA THR A 105 6.73 20.66 5.22
C THR A 105 5.47 21.51 5.11
N THR A 106 4.32 21.01 5.59
CA THR A 106 3.05 21.75 5.56
C THR A 106 2.99 22.89 6.60
N LEU A 107 3.73 22.77 7.72
CA LEU A 107 3.78 23.80 8.76
C LEU A 107 4.90 24.84 8.55
N GLU A 108 5.99 24.49 7.84
CA GLU A 108 7.09 25.41 7.52
C GLU A 108 6.88 26.15 6.19
N GLY A 109 5.98 25.68 5.31
CA GLY A 109 5.64 26.31 4.03
C GLY A 109 4.54 27.37 4.07
N GLY A 110 4.13 27.82 5.27
CA GLY A 110 3.17 28.90 5.48
C GLY A 110 3.83 30.29 5.50
N ILE A 111 4.36 30.72 4.35
CA ILE A 111 4.62 32.13 4.00
C ILE A 111 3.95 32.41 2.66
#